data_AF-A0A9D2FM77-F1
#
_entry.id   AF-A0A9D2FM77-F1
#
_cell.length_a   1.000
_cell.length_b   1.000
_cell.length_c   1.000
_cell.angle_alpha   90.00
_cell.angle_beta   90.00
_cell.angle_gamma   90.00
#
_symmetry.space_group_name_H-M   'P 1'
#
loop_
_entity.id
_entity.type
_entity.pdbx_description
1 polymer ?
#
loop_
_entity_poly.entity_id
_entity_poly.type
_entity_poly.pdbx_seq_one_letter_code
_entity_poly.pdbx_strand_id
1 'polypeptide(L)'
;MLFTEKTKNGSFAKDPAVVKFNDKYLMYFSSIYTDEGADRLGIGIAESDDLDNWTVKGHIPFEEDCEQKGIGAPAAIVLDGVLHLFYQSYGYAVIW
;
A
#
# COMPACT_ATOMS: atom_id res chain seq x y z
N MET A 1 -11.64 -3.98 -9.39
CA MET A 1 -10.95 -2.68 -9.27
C MET A 1 -10.73 -2.12 -10.66
N LEU A 2 -10.82 -0.79 -10.82
CA LEU A 2 -10.48 -0.10 -12.07
C LEU A 2 -8.96 0.07 -12.26
N PHE A 3 -8.18 -0.32 -11.26
CA PHE A 3 -6.72 -0.22 -11.22
C PHE A 3 -6.10 -1.60 -10.97
N THR A 4 -4.94 -1.85 -11.57
CA THR A 4 -4.03 -2.93 -11.19
C THR A 4 -2.60 -2.44 -11.36
N GLU A 5 -1.72 -2.81 -10.44
CA GLU A 5 -0.28 -2.63 -10.64
C GLU A 5 0.27 -3.79 -11.47
N LYS A 6 1.21 -3.49 -12.36
CA LYS A 6 2.02 -4.51 -13.05
C LYS A 6 3.31 -4.73 -12.27
N THR A 7 3.43 -5.91 -11.67
CA THR A 7 4.61 -6.32 -10.91
C THR A 7 5.46 -7.29 -11.74
N LYS A 8 6.64 -7.67 -11.24
CA LYS A 8 7.47 -8.73 -11.85
C LYS A 8 6.74 -10.07 -11.97
N ASN A 9 5.83 -10.37 -11.03
CA ASN A 9 5.10 -11.63 -10.95
C ASN A 9 3.71 -11.58 -11.60
N GLY A 10 3.42 -10.50 -12.34
CA GLY A 10 2.14 -10.28 -13.00
C GLY A 10 1.33 -9.15 -12.38
N SER A 11 0.07 -9.04 -12.78
CA SER A 11 -0.82 -7.98 -12.31
C SER A 11 -1.35 -8.30 -10.92
N PHE A 12 -1.20 -7.36 -9.98
CA PHE A 12 -1.71 -7.50 -8.63
C PHE A 12 -2.19 -6.15 -8.08
N ALA A 13 -3.33 -6.14 -7.40
CA ALA A 13 -3.80 -5.07 -6.53
C ALA A 13 -4.95 -5.62 -5.69
N LYS A 14 -4.98 -5.33 -4.38
CA LYS A 14 -6.10 -5.63 -3.47
C LYS A 14 -6.35 -4.50 -2.48
N ASP A 15 -7.53 -4.52 -1.86
CA ASP A 15 -7.86 -3.72 -0.66
C ASP A 15 -7.53 -2.21 -0.76
N PRO A 16 -8.04 -1.50 -1.78
CA PRO A 16 -7.68 -0.10 -1.99
C PRO A 16 -8.28 0.82 -0.93
N ALA A 17 -7.50 1.80 -0.47
CA ALA A 17 -7.91 2.93 0.34
C ALA A 17 -7.54 4.24 -0.37
N VAL A 18 -8.54 5.07 -0.67
CA VAL A 18 -8.36 6.32 -1.41
C VAL A 18 -8.64 7.51 -0.51
N VAL A 19 -7.74 8.50 -0.51
CA VAL A 19 -7.89 9.79 0.18
C VAL A 19 -7.48 10.94 -0.73
N LYS A 20 -8.02 12.13 -0.49
CA LYS A 20 -7.55 13.36 -1.12
C LYS A 20 -6.59 14.08 -0.17
N PHE A 21 -5.38 14.38 -0.62
CA PHE A 21 -4.35 15.07 0.16
C PHE A 21 -3.56 16.03 -0.73
N ASN A 22 -3.43 17.29 -0.32
CA ASN A 22 -2.75 18.35 -1.08
C ASN A 22 -3.13 18.38 -2.58
N ASP A 23 -4.43 18.44 -2.87
CA ASP A 23 -5.03 18.48 -4.21
C ASP A 23 -4.84 17.24 -5.10
N LYS A 24 -4.22 16.18 -4.60
CA LYS A 24 -4.11 14.88 -5.29
C LYS A 24 -4.97 13.83 -4.62
N TYR A 25 -5.46 12.86 -5.40
CA TYR A 25 -5.98 11.61 -4.85
C TYR A 25 -4.82 10.63 -4.71
N LEU A 26 -4.69 10.04 -3.53
CA LEU A 26 -3.73 8.99 -3.24
C LEU A 26 -4.51 7.70 -2.98
N MET A 27 -4.10 6.62 -3.64
CA MET A 27 -4.56 5.26 -3.38
C MET A 27 -3.43 4.48 -2.73
N TYR A 28 -3.72 3.91 -1.58
CA TYR A 28 -2.92 2.86 -0.95
C TYR A 28 -3.58 1.53 -1.24
N PHE A 29 -2.82 0.54 -1.66
CA PHE A 29 -3.36 -0.77 -2.03
C PHE A 29 -2.39 -1.89 -1.69
N SER A 30 -2.89 -3.07 -1.37
CA SER A 30 -2.07 -4.27 -1.22
C SER A 30 -1.41 -4.61 -2.56
N SER A 31 -0.08 -4.73 -2.58
CA SER A 31 0.75 -5.07 -3.74
C SER A 31 1.72 -6.23 -3.43
N ILE A 32 2.38 -6.75 -4.46
CA ILE A 32 3.51 -7.69 -4.35
C ILE A 32 4.71 -7.05 -5.01
N TYR A 33 5.75 -6.73 -4.22
CA TYR A 33 6.98 -6.16 -4.75
C TYR A 33 8.22 -6.82 -4.12
N THR A 34 9.35 -6.73 -4.82
CA THR A 34 10.62 -7.27 -4.34
C THR A 34 11.22 -6.31 -3.32
N ASP A 35 11.43 -6.82 -2.11
CA ASP A 35 12.12 -6.15 -1.01
C ASP A 35 13.24 -7.08 -0.51
N GLU A 36 14.45 -6.54 -0.38
CA GLU A 36 15.66 -7.30 -0.01
C GLU A 36 15.88 -8.61 -0.81
N GLY A 37 15.47 -8.62 -2.08
CA GLY A 37 15.61 -9.77 -2.98
C GLY A 37 14.53 -10.85 -2.85
N ALA A 38 13.51 -10.64 -2.01
CA ALA A 38 12.35 -11.53 -1.89
C ALA A 38 11.06 -10.79 -2.24
N ASP A 39 10.14 -11.46 -2.93
CA ASP A 39 8.81 -10.89 -3.18
C ASP A 39 7.93 -11.04 -1.93
N ARG A 40 7.34 -9.94 -1.48
CA ARG A 40 6.53 -9.88 -0.27
C ARG A 40 5.22 -9.13 -0.52
N LEU A 41 4.19 -9.47 0.27
CA LEU A 41 2.98 -8.65 0.34
C LEU A 41 3.33 -7.34 1.00
N GLY A 42 3.05 -6.23 0.31
CA GLY A 42 3.30 -4.90 0.83
C GLY A 42 2.19 -3.92 0.41
N ILE A 43 2.45 -2.63 0.58
CA ILE A 43 1.51 -1.57 0.22
C ILE A 43 2.11 -0.70 -0.88
N GLY A 44 1.44 -0.65 -2.02
CA GLY A 44 1.73 0.29 -3.10
C GLY A 44 1.02 1.62 -2.89
N ILE A 45 1.58 2.67 -3.51
CA ILE A 45 1.05 4.02 -3.54
C ILE A 45 0.82 4.41 -5.00
N ALA A 46 -0.39 4.82 -5.33
CA ALA A 46 -0.71 5.40 -6.63
C ALA A 46 -1.35 6.78 -6.45
N GLU A 47 -1.12 7.67 -7.40
CA GLU A 47 -1.78 8.99 -7.44
C GLU A 47 -2.73 9.11 -8.63
N SER A 48 -3.75 9.94 -8.49
CA SER A 48 -4.66 10.32 -9.56
C SER A 48 -5.12 11.78 -9.39
N ASP A 49 -5.42 12.43 -10.51
CA ASP A 49 -6.07 13.74 -10.56
C ASP A 49 -7.59 13.63 -10.74
N ASP A 50 -8.10 12.51 -11.24
CA ASP A 50 -9.48 12.35 -11.72
C ASP A 50 -10.20 11.10 -11.20
N LEU A 51 -9.55 10.29 -10.34
CA LEU A 51 -10.01 9.00 -9.81
C LEU A 51 -10.13 7.85 -10.82
N ASP A 52 -9.84 8.10 -12.10
CA ASP A 52 -9.92 7.10 -13.16
C ASP A 52 -8.52 6.69 -13.65
N ASN A 53 -7.62 7.65 -13.79
CA ASN A 53 -6.26 7.46 -14.26
C ASN A 53 -5.28 7.47 -13.10
N TRP A 54 -4.66 6.32 -12.84
CA TRP A 54 -3.79 6.10 -11.69
C TRP A 54 -2.34 5.85 -12.13
N THR A 55 -1.39 6.52 -11.47
CA THR A 55 0.05 6.31 -11.66
C THR A 55 0.67 5.79 -10.37
N VAL A 56 1.29 4.61 -10.41
CA VAL A 56 2.08 4.09 -9.28
C VAL A 56 3.27 5.00 -9.03
N LYS A 57 3.47 5.39 -7.77
CA LYS A 57 4.54 6.28 -7.32
C LYS A 57 5.57 5.60 -6.44
N GLY A 58 5.24 4.46 -5.86
CA GLY A 58 6.17 3.71 -5.03
C GLY A 58 5.44 2.76 -4.10
N HIS A 59 6.18 2.32 -3.09
CA HIS A 59 5.73 1.36 -2.10
C HIS A 59 6.11 1.85 -0.70
N ILE A 60 5.31 1.50 0.30
CA ILE A 60 5.63 1.74 1.71
C ILE A 60 6.77 0.79 2.11
N PRO A 61 7.92 1.28 2.62
CA PRO A 61 9.01 0.41 3.06
C PRO A 61 8.62 -0.42 4.28
N PHE A 62 9.31 -1.54 4.48
CA PHE A 62 9.24 -2.31 5.72
C PHE A 62 10.24 -1.73 6.71
N GLU A 63 9.78 -1.17 7.83
CA GLU A 63 10.60 -0.48 8.81
C GLU A 63 10.57 -1.18 10.19
N GLU A 64 9.50 -1.91 10.50
CA GLU A 64 9.29 -2.52 11.81
C GLU A 64 9.36 -4.06 11.78
N ASP A 65 9.82 -4.68 12.88
CA ASP A 65 9.97 -6.15 12.97
C ASP A 65 8.65 -6.91 12.74
N CYS A 66 7.51 -6.32 13.10
CA CYS A 66 6.21 -6.94 12.89
C CYS A 66 5.79 -6.98 11.41
N GLU A 67 6.49 -6.26 10.53
CA GLU A 67 6.16 -6.14 9.11
C GLU A 67 6.91 -7.17 8.24
N GLN A 68 7.89 -7.89 8.79
CA GLN A 68 8.77 -8.78 8.03
C GLN A 68 8.06 -9.90 7.24
N LYS A 69 6.83 -10.28 7.63
CA LYS A 69 6.01 -11.26 6.87
C LYS A 69 5.05 -10.66 5.86
N GLY A 70 5.04 -9.34 5.74
CA GLY A 70 4.20 -8.60 4.84
C GLY A 70 3.26 -7.63 5.56
N ILE A 71 2.86 -6.61 4.82
CA ILE A 71 1.87 -5.61 5.20
C ILE A 71 0.80 -5.53 4.12
N GLY A 72 -0.44 -5.19 4.49
CA GLY A 72 -1.52 -5.08 3.52
C GLY A 72 -2.82 -4.58 4.13
N ALA A 73 -3.88 -4.64 3.31
CA ALA A 73 -5.22 -4.17 3.66
C ALA A 73 -5.21 -2.75 4.28
N PRO A 74 -4.67 -1.75 3.54
CA PRO A 74 -4.57 -0.39 4.06
C PRO A 74 -5.94 0.25 4.30
N ALA A 75 -5.96 1.19 5.23
CA ALA A 75 -6.98 2.21 5.41
C ALA A 75 -6.29 3.56 5.59
N ALA A 76 -6.80 4.61 4.97
CA ALA A 76 -6.21 5.94 5.04
C ALA A 76 -7.28 6.97 5.43
N ILE A 77 -6.88 7.98 6.20
CA ILE A 77 -7.73 9.13 6.57
C ILE A 77 -6.87 10.39 6.64
N VAL A 78 -7.45 11.53 6.27
CA VAL A 78 -6.85 12.85 6.50
C VAL A 78 -7.56 13.49 7.68
N LEU A 79 -6.81 13.78 8.74
CA LEU A 79 -7.30 14.43 9.96
C LEU A 79 -6.41 15.65 10.25
N ASP A 80 -7.01 16.82 10.41
CA ASP A 80 -6.30 18.08 10.72
C ASP A 80 -5.11 18.38 9.80
N GLY A 81 -5.25 18.07 8.51
CA GLY A 81 -4.21 18.28 7.50
C GLY A 81 -3.08 17.25 7.52
N VAL A 82 -3.22 16.17 8.29
CA VAL A 82 -2.27 15.05 8.38
C VAL A 82 -2.90 13.81 7.75
N LEU A 83 -2.15 13.16 6.87
CA LEU A 83 -2.53 11.86 6.32
C LEU A 83 -2.08 10.75 7.29
N HIS A 84 -3.03 9.98 7.77
CA HIS A 84 -2.81 8.81 8.62
C HIS A 84 -3.09 7.54 7.80
N LEU A 85 -2.11 6.64 7.79
CA LEU A 85 -2.22 5.32 7.18
C LEU A 85 -2.27 4.26 8.28
N PHE A 86 -3.24 3.36 8.19
CA PHE A 86 -3.40 2.19 9.03
C PHE A 86 -3.34 0.96 8.14
N TYR A 87 -2.74 -0.13 8.60
CA TYR A 87 -2.62 -1.36 7.82
C TYR A 87 -2.45 -2.57 8.74
N GLN A 88 -2.67 -3.75 8.16
CA GLN A 88 -2.41 -5.02 8.82
C GLN A 88 -0.95 -5.40 8.60
N SER A 89 -0.28 -5.86 9.65
CA SER A 89 0.97 -6.59 9.55
C SER A 89 0.72 -8.08 9.78
N TYR A 90 1.40 -8.93 9.02
CA TYR A 90 1.22 -10.38 9.13
C TYR A 90 2.16 -11.03 10.15
N GLY A 91 3.13 -10.27 10.68
CA GLY A 91 3.87 -10.53 11.91
C GLY A 91 4.46 -11.93 12.13
N TYR A 92 4.92 -12.11 13.36
CA TYR A 92 5.05 -13.41 14.01
C TYR A 92 4.12 -13.39 15.23
N ALA A 93 3.32 -14.44 15.44
CA ALA A 93 2.71 -14.64 16.74
C ALA A 93 3.83 -15.04 17.70
N VAL A 94 4.28 -14.12 18.56
CA VAL A 94 5.18 -14.47 19.65
C VAL A 94 4.33 -15.17 20.70
N ILE A 95 4.32 -16.50 20.64
CA ILE A 95 3.81 -17.35 21.71
C ILE A 95 4.92 -17.35 22.77
N TRP A 96 4.74 -16.59 23.84
CA TRP A 96 5.62 -16.63 25.01
C TRP A 96 5.38 -17.90 25.82
#